data_AF-A0A0F5JKL8-F1
#
_entry.id   AF-A0A0F5JKL8-F1
#
_cell.length_a   1.000
_cell.length_b   1.000
_cell.length_c   1.000
_cell.angle_alpha   90.00
_cell.angle_beta   90.00
_cell.angle_gamma   90.00
#
_symmetry.space_group_name_H-M   'P 1'
#
loop_
_entity.id
_entity.type
_entity.pdbx_description
1 polymer ?
#
loop_
_entity_poly.entity_id
_entity_poly.type
_entity_poly.pdbx_seq_one_letter_code
_entity_poly.pdbx_strand_id
1 'polypeptide(L)'
;MKKVIGLFLVILISSTTVFAQSGNRQGKKGDPSKRSEKMIEELKLDDKQAAEFRKVETEFRAQMEKEREAVKEDRSKMREKMSTMLSEKDAQIKKILTDEQYKLYQEKQKANGPRKGHGRK
;
A
#
# COMPACT_ATOMS: atom_id res chain seq x y z
N MET A 1 17.09 -7.60 67.46
CA MET A 1 16.54 -6.36 66.86
C MET A 1 17.68 -5.55 66.24
N LYS A 2 17.40 -4.97 65.06
CA LYS A 2 18.06 -3.84 64.37
C LYS A 2 18.82 -4.15 63.07
N LYS A 3 18.04 -4.10 61.98
CA LYS A 3 18.27 -3.37 60.71
C LYS A 3 19.50 -3.73 59.86
N VAL A 4 19.28 -4.54 58.82
CA VAL A 4 19.80 -4.22 57.46
C VAL A 4 18.76 -4.63 56.41
N ILE A 5 17.69 -3.84 56.33
CA ILE A 5 16.82 -3.77 55.15
C ILE A 5 17.57 -2.85 54.18
N GLY A 6 18.05 -3.37 53.06
CA GLY A 6 18.59 -2.51 52.01
C GLY A 6 19.72 -3.13 51.21
N LEU A 7 19.41 -4.15 50.39
CA LEU A 7 20.22 -4.42 49.21
C LEU A 7 19.44 -5.22 48.14
N PHE A 8 18.19 -4.85 47.90
CA PHE A 8 17.37 -5.37 46.77
C PHE A 8 16.94 -4.24 45.84
N LEU A 9 17.77 -3.18 45.77
CA LEU A 9 17.49 -1.95 45.04
C LEU A 9 18.68 -1.51 44.16
N VAL A 10 19.42 -2.49 43.63
CA VAL A 10 20.26 -2.29 42.45
C VAL A 10 19.73 -3.24 41.38
N ILE A 11 18.46 -2.96 41.04
CA ILE A 11 17.77 -3.48 39.87
C ILE A 11 18.59 -3.06 38.66
N LEU A 12 19.40 -4.03 38.24
CA LEU A 12 20.05 -4.31 36.96
C LEU A 12 19.14 -4.07 35.73
N ILE A 13 18.48 -2.91 35.62
CA ILE A 13 17.61 -2.56 34.48
C ILE A 13 17.82 -1.08 34.10
N SER A 14 19.07 -0.67 33.97
CA SER A 14 19.44 0.61 33.37
C SER A 14 20.34 0.41 32.16
N SER A 15 19.93 -0.50 31.26
CA SER A 15 20.42 -0.54 29.86
C SER A 15 19.46 -1.33 28.98
N THR A 16 18.18 -0.97 28.97
CA THR A 16 17.39 -1.18 27.74
C THR A 16 17.75 -0.06 26.78
N THR A 17 18.89 -0.19 26.10
CA THR A 17 19.04 0.49 24.81
C THR A 17 17.95 -0.07 23.92
N VAL A 18 16.81 0.62 23.86
CA VAL A 18 15.85 0.46 22.78
C VAL A 18 16.63 0.86 21.54
N PHE A 19 17.16 -0.14 20.83
CA PHE A 19 17.41 0.02 19.42
C PHE A 19 16.05 0.31 18.81
N ALA A 20 15.73 1.60 18.69
CA ALA A 20 14.84 2.05 17.66
C ALA A 20 15.53 1.62 16.38
N GLN A 21 15.18 0.41 15.91
CA GLN A 21 15.57 -0.06 14.60
C GLN A 21 14.91 0.91 13.63
N SER A 22 15.61 2.01 13.34
CA SER A 22 15.51 2.82 12.15
C SER A 22 15.94 1.96 10.95
N GLY A 23 15.41 0.75 10.87
CA GLY A 23 15.56 -0.14 9.76
C GLY A 23 14.74 0.46 8.64
N ASN A 24 15.39 1.26 7.79
CA ASN A 24 15.13 1.38 6.36
C ASN A 24 13.73 0.90 5.96
N ARG A 25 12.70 1.63 6.39
CA ARG A 25 11.31 1.36 5.97
C ARG A 25 11.06 1.94 4.57
N GLN A 26 12.11 2.04 3.77
CA GLN A 26 12.00 2.10 2.32
C GLN A 26 11.70 0.67 1.86
N GLY A 27 10.50 0.19 2.21
CA GLY A 27 9.97 -1.05 1.67
C GLY A 27 10.10 -0.94 0.17
N LYS A 28 10.85 -1.87 -0.45
CA LYS A 28 11.02 -1.97 -1.90
C LYS A 28 9.67 -1.66 -2.52
N LYS A 29 9.53 -0.53 -3.22
CA LYS A 29 8.35 -0.25 -4.04
C LYS A 29 8.26 -1.44 -4.98
N GLY A 30 7.38 -2.38 -4.66
CA GLY A 30 7.22 -3.59 -5.45
C GLY A 30 6.94 -3.16 -6.89
N ASP A 31 7.62 -3.82 -7.83
CA ASP A 31 7.46 -3.56 -9.26
C ASP A 31 5.95 -3.52 -9.60
N PRO A 32 5.43 -2.39 -10.08
CA PRO A 32 4.02 -2.25 -10.36
C PRO A 32 3.55 -3.27 -11.40
N SER A 33 4.40 -3.66 -12.36
CA SER A 33 4.06 -4.69 -13.35
C SER A 33 3.84 -6.06 -12.71
N LYS A 34 4.58 -6.38 -11.65
CA LYS A 34 4.33 -7.60 -10.87
C LYS A 34 3.02 -7.57 -10.10
N ARG A 35 2.46 -6.38 -9.82
CA ARG A 35 1.15 -6.27 -9.15
C ARG A 35 0.01 -6.53 -10.12
N SER A 36 0.11 -6.04 -11.36
CA SER A 36 -0.91 -6.30 -12.39
C SER A 36 -0.96 -7.78 -12.77
N GLU A 37 0.20 -8.43 -12.95
CA GLU A 37 0.25 -9.87 -13.25
C GLU A 37 -0.34 -10.72 -12.12
N LYS A 38 -0.04 -10.39 -10.85
CA LYS A 38 -0.68 -11.04 -9.70
C LYS A 38 -2.20 -10.87 -9.70
N MET A 39 -2.69 -9.68 -10.06
CA MET A 39 -4.14 -9.43 -10.13
C MET A 39 -4.81 -10.31 -11.18
N ILE A 40 -4.20 -10.42 -12.35
CA ILE A 40 -4.69 -11.25 -13.47
C ILE A 40 -4.79 -12.71 -13.02
N GLU A 41 -3.76 -13.23 -12.35
CA GLU A 41 -3.73 -14.59 -11.82
C GLU A 41 -4.78 -14.81 -10.70
N GLU A 42 -4.85 -13.90 -9.73
CA GLU A 42 -5.78 -14.01 -8.60
C GLU A 42 -7.25 -13.93 -9.02
N LEU A 43 -7.56 -13.10 -10.01
CA LEU A 43 -8.91 -12.96 -10.57
C LEU A 43 -9.22 -14.01 -11.64
N LYS A 44 -8.21 -14.83 -12.03
CA LYS A 44 -8.30 -15.82 -13.11
C LYS A 44 -8.90 -15.22 -14.38
N LEU A 45 -8.38 -14.07 -14.80
CA LEU A 45 -8.86 -13.40 -16.00
C LEU A 45 -8.54 -14.24 -17.24
N ASP A 46 -9.46 -14.27 -18.19
CA ASP A 46 -9.17 -14.84 -19.51
C ASP A 46 -8.19 -13.96 -20.30
N ASP A 47 -7.67 -14.47 -21.43
CA ASP A 47 -6.66 -13.77 -22.22
C ASP A 47 -7.13 -12.40 -22.75
N LYS A 48 -8.42 -12.24 -23.05
CA LYS A 48 -8.98 -10.97 -23.53
C LYS A 48 -9.08 -9.97 -22.39
N GLN A 49 -9.66 -10.39 -21.26
CA GLN A 49 -9.75 -9.58 -20.06
C GLN A 49 -8.37 -9.17 -19.54
N ALA A 50 -7.40 -10.09 -19.54
CA ALA A 50 -6.03 -9.83 -19.12
C ALA A 50 -5.34 -8.81 -20.04
N ALA A 51 -5.53 -8.90 -21.35
CA ALA A 51 -4.99 -7.94 -22.31
C ALA A 51 -5.56 -6.53 -22.08
N GLU A 52 -6.88 -6.40 -21.90
CA GLU A 52 -7.53 -5.13 -21.60
C GLU A 52 -7.11 -4.58 -20.23
N PHE A 53 -7.02 -5.43 -19.21
CA PHE A 53 -6.56 -5.06 -17.87
C PHE A 53 -5.14 -4.49 -17.91
N ARG A 54 -4.21 -5.14 -18.62
CA ARG A 54 -2.82 -4.65 -18.80
C ARG A 54 -2.80 -3.29 -19.50
N LYS A 55 -3.66 -3.08 -20.50
CA LYS A 55 -3.77 -1.81 -21.21
C LYS A 55 -4.22 -0.69 -20.27
N VAL A 56 -5.30 -0.90 -19.50
CA VAL A 56 -5.80 0.06 -18.50
C VAL A 56 -4.73 0.39 -17.46
N GLU A 57 -4.03 -0.62 -16.93
CA GLU A 57 -2.95 -0.40 -15.96
C GLU A 57 -1.77 0.39 -16.54
N THR A 58 -1.42 0.17 -17.81
CA THR A 58 -0.32 0.87 -18.48
C THR A 58 -0.68 2.33 -18.75
N GLU A 59 -1.89 2.60 -19.27
CA GLU A 59 -2.40 3.94 -19.51
C GLU A 59 -2.51 4.74 -18.20
N PHE A 60 -3.07 4.12 -17.16
CA PHE A 60 -3.16 4.72 -15.84
C PHE A 60 -1.77 5.10 -15.29
N ARG A 61 -0.76 4.24 -15.44
CA ARG A 61 0.61 4.56 -14.99
C ARG A 61 1.21 5.74 -15.74
N ALA A 62 1.07 5.77 -17.06
CA ALA A 62 1.57 6.87 -17.87
C ALA A 62 0.90 8.20 -17.48
N GLN A 63 -0.43 8.18 -17.29
CA GLN A 63 -1.18 9.36 -16.86
C GLN A 63 -0.76 9.80 -15.45
N MET A 64 -0.59 8.86 -14.53
CA MET A 64 -0.13 9.10 -13.17
C MET A 64 1.26 9.71 -13.09
N GLU A 65 2.21 9.23 -13.88
CA GLU A 65 3.57 9.80 -13.93
C GLU A 65 3.54 11.22 -14.48
N LYS A 66 2.81 11.45 -15.57
CA LYS A 66 2.65 12.77 -16.17
C LYS A 66 2.01 13.77 -15.21
N GLU A 67 0.92 13.37 -14.56
CA GLU A 67 0.20 14.24 -13.63
C GLU A 67 1.01 14.51 -12.36
N ARG A 68 1.72 13.48 -11.85
CA ARG A 68 2.57 13.64 -10.67
C ARG A 68 3.71 14.64 -10.90
N GLU A 69 4.34 14.64 -12.07
CA GLU A 69 5.35 15.65 -12.39
C GLU A 69 4.70 17.03 -12.61
N ALA A 70 3.52 17.09 -13.23
CA ALA A 70 2.82 18.36 -13.50
C ALA A 70 2.34 19.09 -12.23
N VAL A 71 1.92 18.37 -11.19
CA VAL A 71 1.43 18.97 -9.92
C VAL A 71 2.33 18.64 -8.72
N LYS A 72 3.62 18.39 -8.97
CA LYS A 72 4.60 17.94 -7.97
C LYS A 72 4.71 18.85 -6.75
N GLU A 73 4.54 20.16 -6.95
CA GLU A 73 4.62 21.18 -5.90
C GLU A 73 3.30 21.40 -5.16
N ASP A 74 2.16 21.06 -5.77
CA ASP A 74 0.83 21.25 -5.20
C ASP A 74 0.24 19.91 -4.72
N ARG A 75 0.55 19.58 -3.47
CA ARG A 75 0.09 18.34 -2.84
C ARG A 75 -1.43 18.22 -2.76
N SER A 76 -2.17 19.33 -2.70
CA SER A 76 -3.63 19.30 -2.64
C SER A 76 -4.20 18.86 -3.99
N LYS A 77 -3.76 19.52 -5.07
CA LYS A 77 -4.15 19.16 -6.44
C LYS A 77 -3.69 17.75 -6.79
N MET A 78 -2.52 17.32 -6.31
CA MET A 78 -2.08 15.94 -6.49
C MET A 78 -3.09 14.94 -5.89
N ARG A 79 -3.59 15.15 -4.68
CA ARG A 79 -4.56 14.23 -4.06
C ARG A 79 -5.87 14.17 -4.84
N GLU A 80 -6.37 15.31 -5.28
CA GLU A 80 -7.61 15.39 -6.05
C GLU A 80 -7.48 14.65 -7.38
N LYS A 81 -6.44 14.95 -8.17
CA LYS A 81 -6.18 14.25 -9.44
C LYS A 81 -5.99 12.75 -9.25
N MET A 82 -5.26 12.34 -8.21
CA MET A 82 -5.08 10.93 -7.87
C MET A 82 -6.40 10.24 -7.57
N SER A 83 -7.29 10.88 -6.81
CA SER A 83 -8.60 10.32 -6.51
C SER A 83 -9.42 10.13 -7.78
N THR A 84 -9.45 11.14 -8.65
CA THR A 84 -10.19 11.09 -9.91
C THR A 84 -9.64 9.99 -10.83
N MET A 85 -8.32 9.94 -11.05
CA MET A 85 -7.70 8.90 -11.88
C MET A 85 -7.97 7.49 -11.34
N LEU A 86 -7.99 7.31 -10.00
CA LEU A 86 -8.30 6.02 -9.40
C LEU A 86 -9.77 5.61 -9.65
N SER A 87 -10.70 6.55 -9.54
CA SER A 87 -12.12 6.30 -9.87
C SER A 87 -12.33 5.99 -11.35
N GLU A 88 -11.64 6.69 -12.25
CA GLU A 88 -11.68 6.42 -13.69
C GLU A 88 -11.14 5.02 -14.01
N LYS A 89 -10.00 4.64 -13.42
CA LYS A 89 -9.44 3.30 -13.55
C LYS A 89 -10.43 2.23 -13.07
N ASP A 90 -11.03 2.43 -11.90
CA ASP A 90 -12.00 1.49 -11.32
C ASP A 90 -13.22 1.31 -12.24
N ALA A 91 -13.72 2.39 -12.83
CA ALA A 91 -14.81 2.35 -13.80
C ALA A 91 -14.46 1.60 -15.09
N GLN A 92 -13.22 1.73 -15.58
CA GLN A 92 -12.73 0.96 -16.73
C GLN A 92 -12.58 -0.53 -16.40
N ILE A 93 -11.97 -0.86 -15.26
CA ILE A 93 -11.81 -2.25 -14.81
C ILE A 93 -13.18 -2.92 -14.61
N LYS A 94 -14.18 -2.22 -14.05
CA LYS A 94 -15.54 -2.75 -13.89
C LYS A 94 -16.18 -3.17 -15.21
N LYS A 95 -15.82 -2.55 -16.34
CA LYS A 95 -16.35 -2.91 -17.67
C LYS A 95 -15.70 -4.18 -18.25
N ILE A 96 -14.48 -4.48 -17.82
CA ILE A 96 -13.68 -5.62 -18.29
C ILE A 96 -14.02 -6.88 -17.49
N LEU A 97 -14.25 -6.72 -16.18
CA LEU A 97 -14.48 -7.81 -15.25
C LEU A 97 -15.96 -8.19 -15.17
N THR A 98 -16.23 -9.46 -14.88
CA THR A 98 -17.58 -9.89 -14.45
C THR A 98 -17.88 -9.36 -13.05
N ASP A 99 -19.16 -9.34 -12.66
CA ASP A 99 -19.56 -8.86 -11.32
C ASP A 99 -18.88 -9.62 -10.18
N GLU A 100 -18.64 -10.92 -10.34
CA GLU A 100 -17.94 -11.75 -9.35
C GLU A 100 -16.44 -11.42 -9.29
N GLN A 101 -15.78 -11.31 -10.44
CA GLN A 101 -14.37 -10.91 -10.52
C GLN A 101 -14.16 -9.49 -9.98
N TYR A 102 -15.10 -8.58 -10.25
CA TYR A 102 -15.03 -7.22 -9.77
C TYR A 102 -15.18 -7.11 -8.24
N LYS A 103 -16.07 -7.91 -7.63
CA LYS A 103 -16.16 -8.01 -6.16
C LYS A 103 -14.84 -8.47 -5.56
N LEU A 104 -14.25 -9.54 -6.11
CA LEU A 104 -12.96 -10.05 -5.66
C LEU A 104 -11.85 -9.00 -5.82
N TYR A 105 -11.83 -8.28 -6.95
CA TYR A 105 -10.92 -7.18 -7.19
C TYR A 105 -11.04 -6.09 -6.11
N GLN A 106 -12.26 -5.67 -5.75
CA GLN A 106 -12.47 -4.68 -4.69
C GLN A 106 -11.97 -5.16 -3.31
N GLU A 107 -12.19 -6.42 -2.96
CA GLU A 107 -11.67 -6.99 -1.71
C GLU A 107 -10.14 -6.97 -1.66
N LYS A 108 -9.49 -7.36 -2.77
CA LYS A 108 -8.03 -7.34 -2.90
C LYS A 108 -7.45 -5.94 -2.86
N GLN A 109 -8.12 -4.96 -3.47
CA GLN A 109 -7.71 -3.55 -3.37
C GLN A 109 -7.76 -3.05 -1.91
N LYS A 110 -8.80 -3.39 -1.15
CA LYS A 110 -8.92 -3.02 0.27
C LYS A 110 -7.82 -3.68 1.13
N ALA A 111 -7.51 -4.95 0.87
CA ALA A 111 -6.45 -5.68 1.59
C ALA A 111 -5.04 -5.12 1.30
N ASN A 112 -4.81 -4.63 0.07
CA ASN A 112 -3.55 -4.04 -0.36
C ASN A 112 -3.44 -2.52 -0.10
N GLY A 113 -4.52 -1.89 0.38
CA GLY A 113 -4.52 -0.50 0.81
C GLY A 113 -3.58 -0.27 2.00
N PRO A 114 -3.18 0.99 2.26
CA PRO A 114 -2.35 1.30 3.43
C PRO A 114 -3.06 0.80 4.69
N ARG A 115 -2.49 -0.23 5.35
CA ARG A 115 -2.98 -0.73 6.64
C ARG A 115 -3.14 0.46 7.57
N LYS A 116 -4.39 0.79 7.91
CA LYS A 116 -4.75 1.88 8.80
C LYS A 116 -4.09 1.58 10.16
N GLY A 117 -2.98 2.26 10.43
CA GLY A 117 -2.30 2.38 11.72
C GLY A 117 -2.09 1.08 12.52
N HIS A 118 -0.95 0.42 12.36
CA HIS A 118 -0.32 -0.29 13.49
C HIS A 118 0.93 0.49 13.88
N GLY A 119 0.88 1.16 15.03
CA GLY A 119 2.04 1.77 15.68
C GLY A 119 2.09 3.30 15.69
N ARG A 120 1.05 3.94 16.23
CA ARG A 120 1.23 5.18 17.01
C ARG A 120 0.55 4.96 18.35
N LYS A 121 1.29 4.35 19.28
CA LYS A 121 1.09 4.51 20.71
C LYS A 121 2.44 4.95 21.26
#